data_AF-A0AAE0TR92-F1
#
_entry.id   AF-A0AAE0TR92-F1
#
_cell.length_a   1.000
_cell.length_b   1.000
_cell.length_c   1.000
_cell.angle_alpha   90.00
_cell.angle_beta   90.00
_cell.angle_gamma   90.00
#
_symmetry.space_group_name_H-M   'P 1'
#
loop_
_entity.id
_entity.type
_entity.pdbx_description
1 polymer ?
#
loop_
_entity_poly.entity_id
_entity_poly.type
_entity_poly.pdbx_seq_one_letter_code
_entity_poly.pdbx_strand_id
1 'polypeptide(L)'
;MPQPYLVHTSSHPVRVPHSTWIQWYTEEHIRDMVYTRAVKTACFYRATSHVVRTPIIPEDDNEVLALARIPSATPPDGNDFKQFLAVYQTDKKDFLNHAEYRDRVRLTTSLWEGTSSCHDVGSFTSSDLQLMDAIHDEHMDKDEPATHIIHCKITGNHFPRTLLQDLTSSAGKIHGYRRTLLYKPLATHVPPGDVNGNGVVNGVTTDATAPENTGPFMIMIHEYNSTVDVQGLATLSGVLEGSNDGISIAIRPFELLESEGYGGKVRKPERLPAD
;
A
#
# COMPACT_ATOMS: atom_id res chain seq x y z
N MET A 1 9.35 1.46 18.86
CA MET A 1 10.17 0.81 17.82
C MET A 1 9.27 0.37 16.68
N PRO A 2 9.61 0.66 15.42
CA PRO A 2 8.84 0.22 14.26
C PRO A 2 8.77 -1.31 14.22
N GLN A 3 7.65 -1.85 13.73
CA GLN A 3 7.49 -3.30 13.61
C GLN A 3 8.35 -3.85 12.46
N PRO A 4 8.95 -5.03 12.64
CA PRO A 4 9.90 -5.60 11.67
C PRO A 4 9.23 -6.04 10.38
N TYR A 5 7.91 -6.25 10.37
CA TYR A 5 7.18 -6.65 9.16
C TYR A 5 6.05 -5.67 8.85
N LEU A 6 5.86 -5.48 7.55
CA LEU A 6 4.79 -4.68 6.97
C LEU A 6 4.00 -5.55 6.00
N VAL A 7 2.70 -5.61 6.19
CA VAL A 7 1.79 -6.12 5.17
C VAL A 7 1.30 -4.92 4.39
N HIS A 8 1.71 -4.85 3.13
CA HIS A 8 1.35 -3.79 2.20
C HIS A 8 0.19 -4.29 1.33
N THR A 9 -0.96 -3.63 1.38
CA THR A 9 -2.14 -4.01 0.59
C THR A 9 -2.61 -2.85 -0.25
N SER A 10 -2.43 -2.94 -1.57
CA SER A 10 -3.01 -2.02 -2.53
C SER A 10 -4.33 -2.57 -3.05
N SER A 11 -5.38 -1.75 -3.03
CA SER A 11 -6.71 -2.15 -3.51
C SER A 11 -7.37 -1.09 -4.39
N HIS A 12 -8.14 -1.57 -5.36
CA HIS A 12 -8.96 -0.76 -6.25
C HIS A 12 -10.32 -1.47 -6.48
N PRO A 13 -11.37 -1.11 -5.72
CA PRO A 13 -12.67 -1.77 -5.83
C PRO A 13 -13.35 -1.40 -7.15
N VAL A 14 -13.88 -2.41 -7.86
CA VAL A 14 -14.54 -2.23 -9.16
C VAL A 14 -16.06 -2.42 -9.08
N ARG A 15 -16.53 -3.31 -8.22
CA ARG A 15 -17.94 -3.75 -8.15
C ARG A 15 -18.70 -3.24 -6.94
N VAL A 16 -18.07 -2.41 -6.12
CA VAL A 16 -18.62 -1.94 -4.85
C VAL A 16 -18.37 -0.43 -4.76
N PRO A 17 -19.36 0.38 -4.33
CA PRO A 17 -19.16 1.81 -4.13
C PRO A 17 -18.00 2.08 -3.17
N HIS A 18 -17.23 3.14 -3.44
CA HIS A 18 -16.10 3.52 -2.60
C HIS A 18 -16.46 3.74 -1.13
N SER A 19 -17.63 4.31 -0.85
CA SER A 19 -18.12 4.49 0.52
C SER A 19 -18.28 3.16 1.25
N THR A 20 -18.85 2.16 0.58
CA THR A 20 -19.03 0.81 1.11
C THR A 20 -17.68 0.09 1.28
N TRP A 21 -16.75 0.27 0.34
CA TRP A 21 -15.39 -0.25 0.48
C TRP A 21 -14.67 0.35 1.69
N ILE A 22 -14.72 1.68 1.83
CA ILE A 22 -14.14 2.40 2.96
C ILE A 22 -14.75 1.88 4.27
N GLN A 23 -16.08 1.83 4.35
CA GLN A 23 -16.80 1.36 5.52
C GLN A 23 -16.38 -0.05 5.92
N TRP A 24 -16.38 -1.00 4.99
CA TRP A 24 -15.92 -2.36 5.27
C TRP A 24 -14.49 -2.38 5.82
N TYR A 25 -13.59 -1.63 5.19
CA TYR A 25 -12.18 -1.62 5.55
C TYR A 25 -11.95 -1.05 6.96
N THR A 26 -12.59 0.08 7.28
CA THR A 26 -12.39 0.80 8.53
C THR A 26 -13.21 0.23 9.69
N GLU A 27 -14.42 -0.27 9.43
CA GLU A 27 -15.33 -0.73 10.48
C GLU A 27 -15.21 -2.23 10.78
N GLU A 28 -14.80 -3.05 9.80
CA GLU A 28 -14.70 -4.50 9.95
C GLU A 28 -13.27 -4.98 9.84
N HIS A 29 -12.64 -4.86 8.67
CA HIS A 29 -11.40 -5.56 8.36
C HIS A 29 -10.22 -5.12 9.24
N ILE A 30 -9.95 -3.81 9.31
CA ILE A 30 -8.86 -3.27 10.15
C ILE A 30 -9.10 -3.55 11.63
N ARG A 31 -10.35 -3.43 12.08
CA ARG A 31 -10.69 -3.68 13.48
C ARG A 31 -10.45 -5.14 13.85
N ASP A 32 -10.84 -6.08 13.00
CA ASP A 32 -10.53 -7.50 13.21
C ASP A 32 -9.03 -7.73 13.29
N MET A 33 -8.25 -7.16 12.36
CA MET A 33 -6.79 -7.29 12.31
C MET A 33 -6.13 -6.88 13.62
N VAL A 34 -6.56 -5.76 14.22
CA VAL A 34 -6.01 -5.27 15.50
C VAL A 34 -6.59 -6.06 16.67
N TYR A 35 -7.90 -6.30 16.70
CA TYR A 35 -8.60 -6.98 17.80
C TYR A 35 -8.12 -8.41 18.01
N THR A 36 -7.89 -9.16 16.92
CA THR A 36 -7.38 -10.53 16.97
C THR A 36 -5.89 -10.59 17.28
N ARG A 37 -5.23 -9.43 17.39
CA ARG A 37 -3.77 -9.28 17.52
C ARG A 37 -3.03 -9.94 16.36
N ALA A 38 -3.65 -9.90 15.19
CA ALA A 38 -3.02 -10.25 13.94
C ALA A 38 -1.91 -9.24 13.63
N VAL A 39 -2.20 -7.95 13.86
CA VAL A 39 -1.27 -6.84 13.65
C VAL A 39 -1.29 -5.89 14.83
N LYS A 40 -0.20 -5.15 15.04
CA LYS A 40 -0.09 -4.16 16.12
C LYS A 40 -0.72 -2.83 15.73
N THR A 41 -0.44 -2.38 14.51
CA THR A 41 -0.93 -1.12 13.96
C THR A 41 -1.48 -1.39 12.56
N ALA A 42 -2.62 -0.79 12.25
CA ALA A 42 -3.28 -0.89 10.97
C ALA A 42 -3.75 0.50 10.54
N CYS A 43 -3.43 0.88 9.32
CA CYS A 43 -3.79 2.17 8.76
C CYS A 43 -4.41 1.98 7.37
N PHE A 44 -5.47 2.73 7.09
CA PHE A 44 -6.10 2.79 5.77
C PHE A 44 -5.96 4.18 5.19
N TYR A 45 -5.36 4.25 4.02
CA TYR A 45 -5.10 5.48 3.33
C TYR A 45 -5.82 5.53 2.00
N ARG A 46 -6.13 6.75 1.57
CA ARG A 46 -6.63 7.06 0.24
C ARG A 46 -5.66 7.97 -0.48
N ALA A 47 -5.43 7.68 -1.76
CA ALA A 47 -4.60 8.54 -2.60
C ALA A 47 -5.22 9.94 -2.67
N THR A 48 -4.39 10.97 -2.44
CA THR A 48 -4.81 12.38 -2.48
C THR A 48 -4.65 13.02 -3.85
N SER A 49 -3.84 12.42 -4.73
CA SER A 49 -3.63 12.90 -6.09
C SER A 49 -4.20 11.92 -7.12
N HIS A 50 -4.83 12.48 -8.15
CA HIS A 50 -5.28 11.74 -9.35
C HIS A 50 -4.15 11.52 -10.36
N VAL A 51 -2.89 11.81 -9.99
CA VAL A 51 -1.78 11.86 -10.93
C VAL A 51 -1.28 10.45 -11.20
N VAL A 52 -1.84 9.83 -12.23
CA VAL A 52 -1.24 8.69 -12.91
C VAL A 52 0.02 9.20 -13.59
N ARG A 53 1.20 8.84 -13.09
CA ARG A 53 2.41 8.88 -13.93
C ARG A 53 2.33 7.66 -14.85
N THR A 54 1.86 7.86 -16.06
CA THR A 54 2.02 6.86 -17.12
C THR A 54 3.52 6.72 -17.38
N PRO A 55 4.09 5.51 -17.39
CA PRO A 55 5.41 5.33 -18.00
C PRO A 55 5.24 5.70 -19.48
N ILE A 56 5.78 6.85 -19.87
CA ILE A 56 5.92 7.20 -21.28
C ILE A 56 6.94 6.19 -21.81
N ILE A 57 6.47 5.20 -22.58
CA ILE A 57 7.35 4.42 -23.45
C ILE A 57 7.70 5.41 -24.57
N PRO A 58 8.95 5.91 -24.67
CA PRO A 58 9.30 6.79 -25.76
C PRO A 58 9.37 5.92 -27.02
N GLU A 59 8.42 6.10 -27.93
CA GLU A 59 8.54 5.54 -29.29
C GLU A 59 9.30 6.49 -30.24
N ASP A 60 9.73 7.68 -29.78
CA ASP A 60 10.47 8.61 -30.63
C ASP A 60 11.44 9.51 -29.85
N ASP A 61 12.67 9.64 -30.38
CA ASP A 61 13.88 10.22 -29.75
C ASP A 61 13.86 11.76 -29.61
N ASN A 62 12.70 12.41 -29.62
CA ASN A 62 12.63 13.87 -29.44
C ASN A 62 12.20 14.25 -28.03
N GLU A 63 13.23 14.43 -27.20
CA GLU A 63 13.20 15.04 -25.87
C GLU A 63 12.51 16.41 -25.85
N VAL A 64 11.28 16.45 -25.36
CA VAL A 64 10.83 17.53 -24.49
C VAL A 64 10.10 16.89 -23.32
N LEU A 65 10.72 16.98 -22.12
CA LEU A 65 10.11 16.71 -20.81
C LEU A 65 8.95 17.68 -20.55
N ALA A 66 7.87 17.52 -21.30
CA ALA A 66 6.61 18.17 -20.98
C ALA A 66 5.94 17.33 -19.90
N LEU A 67 5.92 17.86 -18.66
CA LEU A 67 4.87 17.57 -17.68
C LEU A 67 3.53 17.99 -18.30
N ALA A 68 3.02 17.17 -19.23
CA ALA A 68 1.69 17.34 -19.77
C ALA A 68 0.71 16.99 -18.64
N ARG A 69 0.30 18.03 -17.90
CA ARG A 69 -1.04 18.02 -17.30
C ARG A 69 -2.00 17.83 -18.47
N ILE A 70 -2.42 16.59 -18.72
CA ILE A 70 -3.51 16.35 -19.65
C ILE A 70 -4.71 17.07 -19.03
N PRO A 71 -5.23 18.15 -19.64
CA PRO A 71 -6.48 18.72 -19.21
C PRO A 71 -7.55 17.74 -19.67
N SER A 72 -8.15 17.00 -18.74
CA SER A 72 -9.41 16.28 -18.93
C SER A 72 -9.49 15.43 -20.21
N ALA A 73 -8.92 14.23 -20.17
CA ALA A 73 -9.35 13.14 -21.04
C ALA A 73 -9.82 11.99 -20.14
N THR A 74 -11.11 11.98 -19.86
CA THR A 74 -11.85 10.80 -19.37
C THR A 74 -11.53 9.64 -20.33
N PRO A 75 -11.04 8.47 -19.86
CA PRO A 75 -10.98 7.28 -20.69
C PRO A 75 -12.40 6.87 -21.11
N PRO A 76 -12.58 6.04 -22.15
CA PRO A 76 -13.91 5.63 -22.63
C PRO A 76 -14.80 5.02 -21.53
N ASP A 77 -14.19 4.50 -20.46
CA ASP A 77 -14.86 3.90 -19.30
C ASP A 77 -14.70 4.69 -17.99
N GLY A 78 -14.20 5.94 -18.03
CA GLY A 78 -14.26 6.88 -16.91
C GLY A 78 -13.64 6.46 -15.58
N ASN A 79 -12.64 5.57 -15.57
CA ASN A 79 -12.14 5.00 -14.33
C ASN A 79 -11.12 5.91 -13.62
N ASP A 80 -11.65 6.81 -12.77
CA ASP A 80 -10.94 7.46 -11.69
C ASP A 80 -10.26 6.39 -10.81
N PHE A 81 -8.95 6.17 -10.99
CA PHE A 81 -8.15 5.23 -10.19
C PHE A 81 -8.02 5.69 -8.73
N LYS A 82 -9.10 5.60 -7.95
CA LYS A 82 -9.01 5.73 -6.50
C LYS A 82 -8.33 4.47 -5.98
N GLN A 83 -7.06 4.64 -5.63
CA GLN A 83 -6.21 3.61 -5.05
C GLN A 83 -6.26 3.77 -3.54
N PHE A 84 -6.66 2.70 -2.88
CA PHE A 84 -6.56 2.59 -1.44
C PHE A 84 -5.28 1.83 -1.09
N LEU A 85 -4.66 2.25 -0.01
CA LEU A 85 -3.48 1.61 0.55
C LEU A 85 -3.77 1.27 2.00
N ALA A 86 -3.76 -0.01 2.34
CA ALA A 86 -3.70 -0.45 3.72
C ALA A 86 -2.29 -0.88 4.08
N VAL A 87 -1.85 -0.43 5.24
CA VAL A 87 -0.53 -0.72 5.80
C VAL A 87 -0.73 -1.34 7.16
N TYR A 88 -0.20 -2.54 7.34
CA TYR A 88 -0.26 -3.22 8.62
C TYR A 88 1.13 -3.50 9.15
N GLN A 89 1.38 -3.08 10.38
CA GLN A 89 2.65 -3.30 11.08
C GLN A 89 2.49 -4.47 12.06
N THR A 90 3.35 -5.48 11.94
CA THR A 90 3.28 -6.70 12.74
C THR A 90 4.67 -7.24 13.08
N ASP A 91 4.77 -7.95 14.20
CA ASP A 91 5.96 -8.70 14.61
C ASP A 91 6.01 -10.11 14.02
N LYS A 92 4.95 -10.53 13.32
CA LYS A 92 4.82 -11.84 12.69
C LYS A 92 5.29 -11.84 11.25
N LYS A 93 6.26 -12.70 10.94
CA LYS A 93 6.65 -13.01 9.55
C LYS A 93 5.56 -13.83 8.86
N ASP A 94 5.36 -13.61 7.56
CA ASP A 94 4.39 -14.32 6.71
C ASP A 94 2.99 -14.29 7.33
N PHE A 95 2.62 -13.09 7.76
CA PHE A 95 1.45 -12.80 8.57
C PHE A 95 0.15 -13.43 8.03
N LEU A 96 -0.05 -13.42 6.71
CA LEU A 96 -1.25 -13.94 6.06
C LEU A 96 -1.47 -15.44 6.29
N ASN A 97 -0.43 -16.18 6.68
CA ASN A 97 -0.52 -17.61 6.97
C ASN A 97 -0.83 -17.94 8.44
N HIS A 98 -0.81 -16.94 9.33
CA HIS A 98 -1.08 -17.16 10.75
C HIS A 98 -2.57 -17.40 11.02
N ALA A 99 -2.85 -18.25 12.01
CA ALA A 99 -4.21 -18.62 12.41
C ALA A 99 -5.03 -17.39 12.86
N GLU A 100 -4.41 -16.39 13.49
CA GLU A 100 -5.14 -15.19 13.93
C GLU A 100 -5.64 -14.33 12.76
N TYR A 101 -4.98 -14.42 11.60
CA TYR A 101 -5.51 -13.83 10.37
C TYR A 101 -6.57 -14.75 9.76
N ARG A 102 -6.17 -15.97 9.40
CA ARG A 102 -6.99 -16.90 8.60
C ARG A 102 -8.34 -17.24 9.25
N ASP A 103 -8.35 -17.44 10.56
CA ASP A 103 -9.53 -17.97 11.25
C ASP A 103 -10.41 -16.87 11.84
N ARG A 104 -9.87 -15.64 11.95
CA ARG A 104 -10.51 -14.58 12.75
C ARG A 104 -10.67 -13.25 12.05
N VAL A 105 -9.97 -13.00 10.95
CA VAL A 105 -10.12 -11.78 10.16
C VAL A 105 -11.12 -12.04 9.05
N ARG A 106 -12.19 -11.24 9.03
CA ARG A 106 -13.21 -11.35 7.98
C ARG A 106 -12.65 -10.85 6.64
N LEU A 107 -12.84 -11.66 5.61
CA LEU A 107 -12.52 -11.34 4.20
C LEU A 107 -13.78 -11.12 3.35
N THR A 108 -14.95 -11.28 3.96
CA THR A 108 -16.26 -11.11 3.35
C THR A 108 -17.10 -10.23 4.27
N THR A 109 -18.10 -9.56 3.69
CA THR A 109 -19.03 -8.72 4.44
C THR A 109 -20.43 -8.79 3.83
N SER A 110 -21.44 -8.61 4.69
CA SER A 110 -22.83 -8.45 4.26
C SER A 110 -23.09 -7.10 3.60
N LEU A 111 -22.16 -6.15 3.70
CA LEU A 111 -22.24 -4.86 3.01
C LEU A 111 -22.17 -4.98 1.48
N TRP A 112 -21.71 -6.13 0.97
CA TRP A 112 -21.68 -6.42 -0.46
C TRP A 112 -22.92 -7.22 -0.84
N GLU A 113 -23.61 -6.80 -1.91
CA GLU A 113 -24.78 -7.51 -2.43
C GLU A 113 -24.35 -8.86 -3.04
N GLY A 114 -24.37 -9.92 -2.23
CA GLY A 114 -24.21 -11.31 -2.64
C GLY A 114 -22.77 -11.84 -2.68
N THR A 115 -22.50 -12.87 -1.86
CA THR A 115 -21.40 -13.89 -1.83
C THR A 115 -19.96 -13.53 -2.24
N SER A 116 -19.68 -12.29 -2.62
CA SER A 116 -18.41 -11.88 -3.19
C SER A 116 -17.38 -11.85 -2.10
N SER A 117 -16.23 -12.47 -2.33
CA SER A 117 -15.09 -12.30 -1.45
C SER A 117 -14.37 -10.99 -1.78
N CYS A 118 -13.54 -10.48 -0.86
CA CYS A 118 -12.71 -9.29 -1.11
C CYS A 118 -11.90 -9.41 -2.40
N HIS A 119 -11.50 -10.64 -2.76
CA HIS A 119 -10.76 -10.96 -3.99
C HIS A 119 -11.59 -10.78 -5.27
N ASP A 120 -12.92 -10.85 -5.19
CA ASP A 120 -13.82 -10.65 -6.33
C ASP A 120 -14.13 -9.15 -6.57
N VAL A 121 -13.79 -8.30 -5.60
CA VAL A 121 -14.08 -6.85 -5.60
C VAL A 121 -12.81 -6.08 -5.99
N GLY A 122 -12.36 -6.26 -7.23
CA GLY A 122 -11.38 -5.40 -7.88
C GLY A 122 -9.92 -5.85 -7.80
N SER A 123 -8.99 -4.96 -8.19
CA SER A 123 -7.57 -5.27 -8.21
C SER A 123 -7.01 -5.17 -6.80
N PHE A 124 -6.66 -6.33 -6.22
CA PHE A 124 -6.13 -6.45 -4.87
C PHE A 124 -4.73 -7.08 -4.94
N THR A 125 -3.72 -6.38 -4.40
CA THR A 125 -2.36 -6.91 -4.31
C THR A 125 -1.84 -6.72 -2.89
N SER A 126 -1.42 -7.82 -2.28
CA SER A 126 -0.77 -7.83 -0.98
C SER A 126 0.69 -8.27 -1.11
N SER A 127 1.57 -7.67 -0.32
CA SER A 127 2.97 -8.06 -0.23
C SER A 127 3.44 -7.98 1.21
N ASP A 128 4.08 -9.05 1.67
CA ASP A 128 4.76 -9.05 2.96
C ASP A 128 6.16 -8.46 2.78
N LEU A 129 6.48 -7.46 3.59
CA LEU A 129 7.73 -6.74 3.54
C LEU A 129 8.45 -6.81 4.89
N GLN A 130 9.78 -6.81 4.84
CA GLN A 130 10.64 -6.75 6.02
C GLN A 130 11.27 -5.36 6.13
N LEU A 131 11.21 -4.79 7.33
CA LEU A 131 11.88 -3.55 7.67
C LEU A 131 13.40 -3.73 7.57
N MET A 132 14.01 -2.87 6.78
CA MET A 132 15.45 -2.81 6.57
C MET A 132 16.10 -1.70 7.38
N ASP A 133 15.46 -0.54 7.43
CA ASP A 133 15.96 0.63 8.12
C ASP A 133 14.80 1.54 8.54
N ALA A 134 15.01 2.30 9.62
CA ALA A 134 14.04 3.25 10.13
C ALA A 134 14.76 4.50 10.67
N ILE A 135 14.60 5.60 9.95
CA ILE A 135 15.25 6.87 10.23
C ILE A 135 14.19 7.79 10.83
N HIS A 136 14.37 8.23 12.08
CA HIS A 136 13.36 8.98 12.83
C HIS A 136 13.84 10.38 13.21
N ASP A 137 12.89 11.31 13.34
CA ASP A 137 13.08 12.54 14.09
C ASP A 137 13.05 12.22 15.59
N GLU A 138 14.03 12.72 16.32
CA GLU A 138 14.17 12.54 17.76
C GLU A 138 13.07 13.26 18.57
N HIS A 139 12.40 14.24 17.96
CA HIS A 139 11.46 15.13 18.65
C HIS A 139 9.98 14.70 18.60
N MET A 140 9.66 13.59 17.94
CA MET A 140 8.26 13.15 17.71
C MET A 140 7.88 11.91 18.54
N ASP A 141 6.66 11.94 19.11
CA ASP A 141 6.09 10.83 19.88
C ASP A 141 5.85 9.58 19.00
N LYS A 142 6.22 8.42 19.56
CA LYS A 142 6.59 7.23 18.77
C LYS A 142 5.45 6.28 18.38
N ASP A 143 4.24 6.49 18.88
CA ASP A 143 3.21 5.45 18.84
C ASP A 143 1.92 5.81 18.08
N GLU A 144 1.72 7.07 17.69
CA GLU A 144 0.54 7.44 16.89
C GLU A 144 0.78 7.21 15.38
N PRO A 145 -0.23 6.74 14.62
CA PRO A 145 -0.18 6.72 13.16
C PRO A 145 0.09 8.10 12.56
N ALA A 146 0.81 8.17 11.45
CA ALA A 146 1.00 9.42 10.72
C ALA A 146 -0.29 9.81 9.99
N THR A 147 -0.68 11.08 10.05
CA THR A 147 -1.88 11.56 9.33
C THR A 147 -1.71 11.47 7.82
N HIS A 148 -0.47 11.49 7.35
CA HIS A 148 -0.16 11.37 5.95
C HIS A 148 1.12 10.55 5.73
N ILE A 149 1.17 9.90 4.57
CA ILE A 149 2.37 9.20 4.11
C ILE A 149 2.68 9.52 2.65
N ILE A 150 3.95 9.43 2.29
CA ILE A 150 4.42 9.36 0.92
C ILE A 150 4.93 7.95 0.71
N HIS A 151 4.25 7.22 -0.17
CA HIS A 151 4.59 5.88 -0.55
C HIS A 151 5.45 5.91 -1.82
N CYS A 152 6.70 5.47 -1.70
CA CYS A 152 7.68 5.41 -2.77
C CYS A 152 7.99 3.94 -3.09
N LYS A 153 7.61 3.45 -4.28
CA LYS A 153 8.04 2.16 -4.79
C LYS A 153 9.22 2.34 -5.72
N ILE A 154 10.37 1.79 -5.35
CA ILE A 154 11.61 1.83 -6.11
C ILE A 154 11.80 0.44 -6.73
N THR A 155 11.90 0.35 -8.05
CA THR A 155 12.13 -0.89 -8.79
C THR A 155 13.45 -0.76 -9.52
N GLY A 156 14.32 -1.77 -9.43
CA GLY A 156 15.62 -1.73 -10.07
C GLY A 156 16.56 -2.80 -9.53
N ASN A 157 17.60 -3.13 -10.29
CA ASN A 157 18.53 -4.20 -9.94
C ASN A 157 19.51 -3.83 -8.82
N HIS A 158 19.74 -2.52 -8.63
CA HIS A 158 20.62 -1.99 -7.60
C HIS A 158 20.00 -0.73 -6.98
N PHE A 159 20.11 -0.60 -5.65
CA PHE A 159 19.61 0.56 -4.91
C PHE A 159 20.80 1.28 -4.29
N PRO A 160 21.36 2.30 -4.97
CA PRO A 160 22.53 2.99 -4.46
C PRO A 160 22.20 3.69 -3.14
N ARG A 161 23.08 3.55 -2.16
CA ARG A 161 22.88 4.14 -0.82
C ARG A 161 22.72 5.66 -0.88
N THR A 162 23.39 6.32 -1.83
CA THR A 162 23.28 7.76 -2.08
C THR A 162 21.87 8.18 -2.44
N LEU A 163 21.19 7.45 -3.34
CA LEU A 163 19.79 7.70 -3.68
C LEU A 163 18.88 7.62 -2.44
N LEU A 164 19.05 6.58 -1.62
CA LEU A 164 18.26 6.43 -0.39
C LEU A 164 18.52 7.57 0.60
N GLN A 165 19.76 8.02 0.70
CA GLN A 165 20.14 9.19 1.51
C GLN A 165 19.51 10.47 0.97
N ASP A 166 19.60 10.72 -0.34
CA ASP A 166 19.05 11.93 -0.97
C ASP A 166 17.53 12.00 -0.84
N LEU A 167 16.83 10.88 -1.04
CA LEU A 167 15.39 10.77 -0.82
C LEU A 167 15.02 11.03 0.65
N THR A 168 15.76 10.42 1.58
CA THR A 168 15.52 10.63 3.02
C THR A 168 15.80 12.07 3.44
N SER A 169 16.93 12.64 3.02
CA SER A 169 17.31 14.02 3.30
C SER A 169 16.34 15.03 2.69
N SER A 170 15.76 14.71 1.53
CA SER A 170 14.72 15.54 0.91
C SER A 170 13.39 15.42 1.64
N ALA A 171 12.97 14.21 2.02
CA ALA A 171 11.78 14.00 2.83
C ALA A 171 11.87 14.67 4.21
N GLY A 172 13.05 14.67 4.83
CA GLY A 172 13.30 15.32 6.12
C GLY A 172 13.09 16.84 6.12
N LYS A 173 12.99 17.47 4.95
CA LYS A 173 12.67 18.90 4.81
C LYS A 173 11.17 19.18 4.81
N ILE A 174 10.33 18.15 4.72
CA ILE A 174 8.87 18.29 4.72
C ILE A 174 8.42 18.71 6.12
N HIS A 175 7.59 19.74 6.20
CA HIS A 175 7.04 20.20 7.47
C HIS A 175 6.26 19.06 8.17
N GLY A 176 6.51 18.87 9.47
CA GLY A 176 5.89 17.80 10.24
C GLY A 176 6.36 16.39 9.85
N TYR A 177 7.50 16.25 9.15
CA TYR A 177 8.18 14.97 8.95
C TYR A 177 8.42 14.25 10.28
N ARG A 178 8.20 12.94 10.29
CA ARG A 178 8.40 12.10 11.47
C ARG A 178 9.51 11.10 11.26
N ARG A 179 9.42 10.32 10.18
CA ARG A 179 10.36 9.24 9.90
C ARG A 179 10.27 8.75 8.47
N THR A 180 11.30 8.02 8.07
CA THR A 180 11.37 7.21 6.86
C THR A 180 11.53 5.75 7.25
N LEU A 181 10.68 4.90 6.68
CA LEU A 181 10.73 3.46 6.85
C LEU A 181 11.10 2.80 5.52
N LEU A 182 12.11 1.95 5.54
CA LEU A 182 12.63 1.24 4.38
C LEU A 182 12.25 -0.23 4.46
N TYR A 183 11.57 -0.74 3.44
CA TYR A 183 11.07 -2.11 3.40
C TYR A 183 11.51 -2.84 2.14
N LYS A 184 11.87 -4.11 2.28
CA LYS A 184 12.09 -5.01 1.15
C LYS A 184 11.04 -6.13 1.12
N PRO A 185 10.67 -6.63 -0.06
CA PRO A 185 9.83 -7.82 -0.16
C PRO A 185 10.47 -8.99 0.56
N LEU A 186 9.65 -9.71 1.33
CA LEU A 186 10.02 -11.08 1.67
C LEU A 186 9.99 -11.88 0.36
N ALA A 187 11.00 -12.72 0.15
CA ALA A 187 10.92 -13.71 -0.92
C ALA A 187 9.65 -14.51 -0.67
N THR A 188 8.63 -14.33 -1.51
CA THR A 188 7.42 -15.11 -1.43
C THR A 188 7.86 -16.55 -1.57
N HIS A 189 7.71 -17.33 -0.49
CA HIS A 189 7.78 -18.77 -0.59
C HIS A 189 6.58 -19.12 -1.45
N VAL A 190 6.75 -19.16 -2.77
CA VAL A 190 5.79 -19.82 -3.64
C VAL A 190 5.79 -21.24 -3.10
N PRO A 191 4.69 -21.71 -2.48
CA PRO A 191 4.64 -23.11 -2.11
C PRO A 191 4.87 -23.88 -3.42
N PRO A 192 5.80 -24.84 -3.47
CA PRO A 192 6.04 -25.61 -4.68
C PRO A 192 4.68 -26.17 -5.10
N GLY A 193 4.13 -25.64 -6.18
CA GLY A 193 2.90 -26.18 -6.74
C GLY A 193 3.18 -27.63 -7.06
N ASP A 194 2.36 -28.53 -6.54
CA ASP A 194 2.34 -29.93 -6.96
C ASP A 194 2.01 -29.96 -8.45
N VAL A 195 3.04 -29.91 -9.29
CA VAL A 195 2.96 -30.27 -10.70
C VAL A 195 2.93 -31.80 -10.75
N ASN A 196 1.84 -32.39 -10.28
CA ASN A 196 1.58 -33.82 -10.45
C ASN A 196 0.17 -34.03 -11.01
N GLY A 197 0.18 -34.27 -12.33
CA GLY A 197 -0.79 -34.91 -13.20
C GLY A 197 -2.17 -35.33 -12.67
N ASN A 198 -3.18 -34.93 -13.45
CA ASN A 198 -4.49 -35.56 -13.62
C ASN A 198 -5.44 -35.55 -12.43
N GLY A 199 -6.37 -34.60 -12.44
CA GLY A 199 -7.62 -34.69 -11.70
C GLY A 199 -8.39 -33.39 -11.80
N VAL A 200 -9.50 -33.41 -12.56
CA VAL A 200 -10.43 -32.30 -12.70
C VAL A 200 -10.85 -31.79 -11.31
N VAL A 201 -10.39 -30.60 -10.96
CA VAL A 201 -10.97 -29.78 -9.90
C VAL A 201 -11.55 -28.56 -10.60
N ASN A 202 -12.84 -28.30 -10.39
CA ASN A 202 -13.51 -27.06 -10.80
C ASN A 202 -12.82 -25.88 -10.10
N GLY A 203 -11.71 -25.42 -10.68
CA GLY A 203 -10.92 -24.30 -10.23
C GLY A 203 -11.47 -23.05 -10.88
N VAL A 204 -11.99 -22.15 -10.05
CA VAL A 204 -12.10 -20.73 -10.37
C VAL A 204 -10.75 -20.30 -10.95
N THR A 205 -10.74 -19.93 -12.22
CA THR A 205 -9.59 -19.29 -12.84
C THR A 205 -9.35 -17.99 -12.11
N THR A 206 -8.43 -18.02 -11.14
CA THR A 206 -7.78 -16.82 -10.65
C THR A 206 -6.97 -16.27 -11.81
N ASP A 207 -7.60 -15.42 -12.63
CA ASP A 207 -6.93 -14.44 -13.50
C ASP A 207 -6.27 -13.34 -12.65
N ALA A 208 -5.74 -13.71 -11.48
CA ALA A 208 -4.63 -13.03 -10.87
C ALA A 208 -3.37 -13.64 -11.51
N THR A 209 -3.10 -13.26 -12.77
CA THR A 209 -1.75 -13.29 -13.29
C THR A 209 -0.89 -12.54 -12.27
N ALA A 210 -0.22 -13.27 -11.38
CA ALA A 210 0.89 -12.74 -10.61
C ALA A 210 1.80 -12.10 -11.66
N PRO A 211 2.20 -10.82 -11.51
CA PRO A 211 3.02 -10.19 -12.52
C PRO A 211 4.38 -10.90 -12.56
N GLU A 212 4.51 -11.83 -13.51
CA GLU A 212 5.78 -12.30 -14.04
C GLU A 212 6.54 -11.04 -14.45
N ASN A 213 7.69 -10.77 -13.81
CA ASN A 213 8.55 -9.58 -13.92
C ASN A 213 8.42 -8.47 -12.85
N THR A 214 8.06 -8.76 -11.60
CA THR A 214 8.54 -7.86 -10.54
C THR A 214 10.00 -8.18 -10.24
N GLY A 215 10.92 -7.53 -10.97
CA GLY A 215 12.31 -7.41 -10.55
C GLY A 215 12.42 -6.90 -9.10
N PRO A 216 13.61 -6.96 -8.49
CA PRO A 216 13.80 -6.49 -7.12
C PRO A 216 13.22 -5.09 -6.95
N PHE A 217 12.39 -4.93 -5.91
CA PHE A 217 11.81 -3.65 -5.56
C PHE A 217 11.96 -3.39 -4.06
N MET A 218 11.79 -2.14 -3.69
CA MET A 218 11.88 -1.64 -2.33
C MET A 218 10.76 -0.63 -2.12
N ILE A 219 10.18 -0.63 -0.93
CA ILE A 219 9.16 0.36 -0.53
C ILE A 219 9.78 1.29 0.50
N MET A 220 9.70 2.59 0.24
CA MET A 220 10.00 3.64 1.20
C MET A 220 8.69 4.32 1.62
N ILE A 221 8.47 4.46 2.92
CA ILE A 221 7.33 5.18 3.47
C ILE A 221 7.87 6.37 4.26
N HIS A 222 7.55 7.58 3.81
CA HIS A 222 7.82 8.80 4.57
C HIS A 222 6.55 9.21 5.32
N GLU A 223 6.64 9.33 6.64
CA GLU A 223 5.53 9.67 7.52
C GLU A 223 5.58 11.15 7.93
N TYR A 224 4.44 11.83 7.91
CA TYR A 224 4.33 13.24 8.32
C TYR A 224 2.96 13.54 8.95
N ASN A 225 2.92 14.55 9.82
CA ASN A 225 1.73 14.97 10.57
C ASN A 225 1.09 16.28 10.08
N SER A 226 1.67 16.93 9.07
CA SER A 226 1.15 18.19 8.54
C SER A 226 0.45 18.01 7.19
N THR A 227 -0.39 18.97 6.81
CA THR A 227 -0.98 19.01 5.46
C THR A 227 0.14 19.03 4.44
N VAL A 228 0.00 18.20 3.41
CA VAL A 228 1.02 17.98 2.36
C VAL A 228 1.64 19.30 1.89
N ASP A 229 2.93 19.49 2.24
CA ASP A 229 3.72 20.58 1.70
C ASP A 229 4.03 20.29 0.22
N VAL A 230 3.33 21.00 -0.67
CA VAL A 230 3.50 20.91 -2.13
C VAL A 230 4.96 21.14 -2.52
N GLN A 231 5.68 21.99 -1.79
CA GLN A 231 7.09 22.28 -2.05
C GLN A 231 8.00 21.09 -1.68
N GLY A 232 7.69 20.41 -0.57
CA GLY A 232 8.35 19.19 -0.15
C GLY A 232 8.18 18.04 -1.15
N LEU A 233 6.97 17.85 -1.68
CA LEU A 233 6.70 16.86 -2.74
C LEU A 233 7.41 17.20 -4.06
N ALA A 234 7.46 18.47 -4.43
CA ALA A 234 8.19 18.92 -5.62
C ALA A 234 9.70 18.64 -5.47
N THR A 235 10.25 18.87 -4.28
CA THR A 235 11.66 18.58 -3.98
C THR A 235 11.97 17.09 -4.10
N LEU A 236 11.12 16.23 -3.52
CA LEU A 236 11.26 14.78 -3.67
C LEU A 236 11.15 14.34 -5.14
N SER A 237 10.24 14.94 -5.89
CA SER A 237 10.06 14.64 -7.32
C SER A 237 11.29 15.04 -8.14
N GLY A 238 11.95 16.16 -7.82
CA GLY A 238 13.16 16.61 -8.49
C GLY A 238 14.36 15.68 -8.29
N VAL A 239 14.48 15.02 -7.14
CA VAL A 239 15.50 13.98 -6.92
C VAL A 239 15.34 12.81 -7.89
N LEU A 240 14.10 12.53 -8.34
CA LEU A 240 13.82 11.41 -9.25
C LEU A 240 14.23 11.69 -10.70
N GLU A 241 14.09 12.94 -11.14
CA GLU A 241 14.39 13.34 -12.52
C GLU A 241 15.89 13.22 -12.85
N GLY A 242 16.75 13.11 -11.84
CA GLY A 242 18.19 12.86 -11.99
C GLY A 242 18.62 11.39 -11.97
N SER A 243 17.71 10.43 -11.79
CA SER A 243 18.08 9.01 -11.62
C SER A 243 18.06 8.26 -12.97
N ASN A 244 19.25 8.05 -13.56
CA ASN A 244 19.41 7.43 -14.90
C ASN A 244 19.87 5.95 -14.88
N ASP A 245 19.95 5.29 -13.74
CA ASP A 245 20.60 3.97 -13.60
C ASP A 245 19.66 2.76 -13.70
N GLY A 246 18.68 2.77 -14.62
CA GLY A 246 17.73 1.65 -14.75
C GLY A 246 16.86 1.43 -13.51
N ILE A 247 16.72 2.47 -12.69
CA ILE A 247 15.86 2.51 -11.51
C ILE A 247 14.57 3.26 -11.88
N SER A 248 13.43 2.68 -11.55
CA SER A 248 12.12 3.33 -11.69
C SER A 248 11.55 3.62 -10.31
N ILE A 249 11.09 4.84 -10.09
CA ILE A 249 10.54 5.28 -8.80
C ILE A 249 9.12 5.80 -8.99
N ALA A 250 8.18 5.19 -8.28
CA ALA A 250 6.78 5.61 -8.25
C ALA A 250 6.44 6.20 -6.87
N ILE A 251 6.12 7.49 -6.83
CA ILE A 251 5.73 8.21 -5.60
C ILE A 251 4.23 8.44 -5.61
N ARG A 252 3.58 8.16 -4.47
CA ARG A 252 2.15 8.42 -4.26
C ARG A 252 1.92 9.00 -2.86
N PRO A 253 1.33 10.21 -2.75
CA PRO A 253 0.90 10.75 -1.47
C PRO A 253 -0.44 10.15 -1.04
N PHE A 254 -0.59 9.98 0.27
CA PHE A 254 -1.71 9.31 0.89
C PHE A 254 -2.11 10.06 2.17
N GLU A 255 -3.42 10.17 2.40
CA GLU A 255 -4.01 10.75 3.61
C GLU A 255 -4.74 9.65 4.38
N LEU A 256 -4.57 9.68 5.70
CA LEU A 256 -5.19 8.73 6.62
C LEU A 256 -6.69 9.04 6.72
N LEU A 257 -7.52 8.09 6.31
CA LEU A 257 -8.96 8.33 6.20
C LEU A 257 -9.68 8.46 7.54
N GLU A 258 -9.20 7.77 8.56
CA GLU A 258 -9.58 7.91 9.98
C GLU A 258 -8.77 6.84 10.72
N SER A 259 -7.95 7.24 11.70
CA SER A 259 -7.58 6.34 12.77
C SER A 259 -8.48 6.68 13.95
N GLU A 260 -9.54 5.93 14.15
CA GLU A 260 -10.02 5.78 15.52
C GLU A 260 -8.85 5.12 16.27
N GLY A 261 -8.01 5.95 16.88
CA GLY A 261 -6.88 5.50 17.67
C GLY A 261 -7.37 4.41 18.61
N TYR A 262 -6.55 3.38 18.81
CA TYR A 262 -6.84 2.30 19.74
C TYR A 262 -6.86 2.86 21.17
N GLY A 263 -7.91 3.60 21.55
CA GLY A 263 -8.15 4.12 22.89
C GLY A 263 -8.64 3.03 23.86
N GLY A 264 -8.31 1.76 23.59
CA GLY A 264 -8.65 0.62 24.44
C GLY A 264 -10.12 0.18 24.42
N LYS A 265 -11.00 0.86 23.68
CA LYS A 265 -12.40 0.44 23.47
C LYS A 265 -12.71 0.26 21.99
N VAL A 266 -12.02 -0.69 21.36
CA VAL A 266 -12.57 -1.25 20.11
C VAL A 266 -13.95 -1.78 20.49
N ARG A 267 -15.02 -1.19 19.94
CA ARG A 267 -16.34 -1.82 20.00
C ARG A 267 -16.11 -3.23 19.47
N LYS A 268 -16.41 -4.25 20.30
CA LYS A 268 -16.43 -5.62 19.79
C LYS A 268 -17.23 -5.57 18.49
N PRO A 269 -16.73 -6.15 17.38
CA PRO A 269 -17.54 -6.23 16.18
C PRO A 269 -18.85 -6.88 16.62
N GLU A 270 -19.92 -6.09 16.61
CA GLU A 270 -21.25 -6.58 16.93
C GLU A 270 -21.54 -7.55 15.80
N ARG A 271 -21.42 -8.85 16.09
CA ARG A 271 -21.95 -9.85 15.17
C ARG A 271 -23.44 -9.56 15.11
N LEU A 272 -23.89 -9.07 13.96
CA LEU A 272 -25.31 -9.16 13.62
C LEU A 272 -25.71 -10.62 13.87
N PRO A 273 -26.81 -10.88 14.60
CA PRO A 273 -27.25 -12.24 14.85
C PRO A 273 -27.38 -12.97 13.51
N ALA A 274 -26.84 -14.19 13.48
CA ALA A 274 -27.05 -15.08 12.35
C ALA A 274 -28.53 -15.51 12.41
N ASP A 275 -29.35 -14.96 11.52
CA ASP A 275 -30.70 -15.45 11.25
C ASP A 275 -30.65 -16.82 10.54
#